data_AF-A0A5T1NZY7-F1
#
_entry.id   AF-A0A5T1NZY7-F1
#
_cell.length_a   1.000
_cell.length_b   1.000
_cell.length_c   1.000
_cell.angle_alpha   90.00
_cell.angle_beta   90.00
_cell.angle_gamma   90.00
#
_symmetry.space_group_name_H-M   'P 1'
#
loop_
_entity.id
_entity.type
_entity.pdbx_description
1 polymer ?
#
loop_
_entity_poly.entity_id
_entity_poly.type
_entity_poly.pdbx_seq_one_letter_code
_entity_poly.pdbx_strand_id
1 'polypeptide(L)' 'FGVVMMIGGHKQGETLVASIAIYDELEILNYSLAHQYAFILFIFSFLVLFSLYFINKKMSFQ' A
#
# COMPACT_ATOMS: atom_id res chain seq x y z
N PHE A 1 8.71 -1.36 1.83
CA PHE A 1 9.06 -0.02 2.33
C PHE A 1 10.57 0.20 2.40
N GLY A 2 11.26 -0.49 3.33
CA GLY A 2 12.68 -0.24 3.60
C GLY A 2 13.57 -0.37 2.36
N VAL A 3 13.41 -1.44 1.58
CA VAL A 3 14.26 -1.69 0.41
C VAL A 3 14.17 -0.57 -0.65
N VAL A 4 12.97 -0.02 -0.93
CA VAL A 4 12.81 1.05 -1.94
C VAL A 4 13.36 2.38 -1.45
N MET A 5 13.18 2.68 -0.16
CA MET A 5 13.73 3.89 0.46
C MET A 5 15.26 3.83 0.55
N MET A 6 15.82 2.67 0.89
CA MET A 6 17.27 2.41 0.95
C MET A 6 17.98 2.59 -0.40
N ILE A 7 17.26 2.46 -1.51
CA ILE A 7 17.78 2.62 -2.88
C ILE A 7 17.50 4.05 -3.41
N GLY A 8 16.89 4.93 -2.61
CA GLY A 8 16.65 6.34 -2.98
C GLY A 8 15.45 6.55 -3.88
N GLY A 9 14.48 5.62 -3.88
CA GLY A 9 13.29 5.69 -4.72
C GLY A 9 12.23 6.71 -4.26
N HIS A 10 12.58 8.00 -4.12
CA HIS A 10 11.64 9.09 -3.81
C HIS A 10 11.44 10.05 -5.00
N LYS A 11 11.36 9.52 -6.23
CA LYS A 11 10.96 10.31 -7.40
C LYS A 11 9.46 10.16 -7.68
N GLN A 12 8.74 11.27 -7.59
CA GLN A 12 7.32 11.33 -7.96
C GLN A 12 7.14 10.86 -9.42
N GLY A 13 6.25 9.89 -9.64
CA GLY A 13 5.93 9.37 -10.98
C GLY A 13 6.77 8.19 -11.47
N GLU A 14 7.96 7.94 -10.91
CA GLU A 14 8.81 6.81 -11.34
C GLU A 14 8.84 5.68 -10.30
N THR A 15 9.11 6.03 -9.04
CA THR A 15 9.34 5.05 -7.97
C THR A 15 8.54 5.35 -6.70
N LEU A 16 7.62 6.31 -6.76
CA LEU A 16 6.79 6.68 -5.62
C LEU A 16 5.77 5.56 -5.36
N VAL A 17 6.07 4.73 -4.38
CA VAL A 17 5.16 3.69 -3.91
C VAL A 17 4.19 4.31 -2.89
N ALA A 18 2.92 3.90 -2.92
CA ALA A 18 1.91 4.35 -1.95
C ALA A 18 2.33 4.15 -0.49
N SER A 19 3.20 3.17 -0.23
CA SER A 19 3.83 3.02 1.07
C SER A 19 4.61 4.29 1.42
N ILE A 20 5.54 4.74 0.57
CA ILE A 20 6.44 5.91 0.80
C ILE A 20 5.65 7.15 1.24
N ALA A 21 4.53 7.43 0.59
CA ALA A 21 3.65 8.54 0.95
C ALA A 21 3.14 8.49 2.41
N ILE A 22 2.90 7.30 2.98
CA ILE A 22 2.54 7.18 4.40
C ILE A 22 3.72 7.58 5.30
N TYR A 23 4.94 7.18 4.95
CA TYR A 23 6.12 7.52 5.75
C TYR A 23 6.45 9.00 5.68
N ASP A 24 6.30 9.62 4.51
CA ASP A 24 6.50 11.07 4.37
C ASP A 24 5.56 11.85 5.30
N GLU A 25 4.27 11.47 5.35
CA GLU A 25 3.30 12.08 6.27
C GLU A 25 3.63 11.81 7.75
N LEU A 26 4.17 10.62 8.08
CA LEU A 26 4.63 10.32 9.43
C LEU A 26 5.86 11.13 9.82
N GLU A 27 6.78 11.38 8.90
CA GLU A 27 8.02 12.13 9.12
C GLU A 27 7.72 13.61 9.38
N ILE A 28 6.73 14.20 8.69
CA ILE A 28 6.24 15.56 8.97
C ILE A 28 5.24 15.62 10.14
N LEU A 29 5.09 14.54 10.92
CA LEU A 29 4.22 14.40 12.08
C LEU A 29 2.72 14.59 11.79
N ASN A 30 2.31 14.37 10.54
CA ASN A 30 0.91 14.46 10.11
C ASN A 30 0.22 13.09 10.24
N TYR A 31 -0.01 12.68 11.49
CA TYR A 31 -0.65 11.40 11.79
C TYR A 31 -2.05 11.27 11.21
N SER A 32 -2.78 12.38 11.05
CA SER A 32 -4.14 12.37 10.50
C SER A 32 -4.16 11.86 9.07
N LEU A 33 -3.34 12.45 8.18
CA LEU A 33 -3.22 12.00 6.80
C LEU A 33 -2.56 10.63 6.70
N ALA A 34 -1.53 10.35 7.51
CA ALA A 34 -0.88 9.04 7.53
C ALA A 34 -1.87 7.91 7.85
N HIS A 35 -2.75 8.10 8.84
CA HIS A 35 -3.80 7.13 9.17
C HIS A 35 -4.82 6.98 8.05
N GLN A 36 -5.22 8.07 7.38
CA GLN A 36 -6.15 8.02 6.26
C GLN A 36 -5.57 7.22 5.08
N TYR A 37 -4.31 7.47 4.71
CA TYR A 37 -3.62 6.72 3.66
C TYR A 37 -3.45 5.24 4.02
N ALA A 38 -3.06 4.94 5.26
CA ALA A 38 -2.94 3.57 5.74
C ALA A 38 -4.29 2.83 5.70
N PHE A 39 -5.38 3.49 6.09
CA PHE A 39 -6.72 2.91 6.09
C PHE A 39 -7.21 2.57 4.67
N ILE A 40 -6.97 3.46 3.70
CA ILE A 40 -7.30 3.21 2.29
C ILE A 40 -6.49 2.03 1.75
N LEU A 41 -5.18 2.00 2.00
CA LEU A 41 -4.32 0.90 1.57
C LEU A 41 -4.71 -0.44 2.21
N PHE A 42 -5.14 -0.42 3.47
CA PHE A 42 -5.63 -1.60 4.18
C PHE A 42 -6.90 -2.15 3.54
N ILE A 43 -7.91 -1.31 3.32
CA ILE A 43 -9.17 -1.71 2.66
C ILE A 43 -8.89 -2.23 1.25
N PHE A 44 -8.05 -1.53 0.49
CA PHE A 44 -7.68 -1.94 -0.86
C PHE A 44 -7.01 -3.31 -0.87
N SER A 45 -6.02 -3.53 -0.01
CA SER A 45 -5.32 -4.82 0.09
C SER A 45 -6.26 -5.94 0.52
N PHE A 46 -7.17 -5.65 1.46
CA PHE A 46 -8.19 -6.60 1.89
C PHE A 46 -9.11 -6.97 0.73
N LEU A 47 -9.62 -5.99 -0.03
CA LEU A 47 -10.49 -6.24 -1.18
C LEU A 47 -9.79 -7.04 -2.28
N VAL A 48 -8.52 -6.73 -2.57
CA VAL A 48 -7.72 -7.47 -3.55
C VAL A 48 -7.56 -8.92 -3.12
N LEU A 49 -7.14 -9.16 -1.86
CA LEU A 49 -6.99 -10.52 -1.34
C LEU A 49 -8.32 -11.26 -1.27
N PHE A 50 -9.38 -10.61 -0.82
CA PHE A 50 -10.73 -11.17 -0.77
C PHE A 50 -11.22 -11.57 -2.16
N SER A 51 -11.05 -10.70 -3.15
CA SER A 51 -11.39 -10.97 -4.55
C SER A 51 -10.58 -12.13 -5.11
N LEU A 52 -9.26 -12.13 -4.90
CA LEU A 52 -8.38 -13.22 -5.32
C LEU A 52 -8.78 -14.55 -4.68
N TYR A 53 -9.06 -14.59 -3.38
CA TYR A 53 -9.50 -15.81 -2.70
C TYR A 53 -10.87 -16.28 -3.20
N PHE A 54 -11.80 -15.35 -3.40
CA PHE A 54 -13.13 -15.66 -3.90
C PHE A 54 -13.10 -16.23 -5.33
N ILE A 55 -12.28 -15.64 -6.20
CA ILE A 55 -12.09 -16.08 -7.59
C ILE A 55 -11.30 -17.40 -7.64
N ASN A 56 -10.20 -17.51 -6.89
CA ASN A 56 -9.36 -18.71 -6.87
C ASN A 56 -10.12 -19.92 -6.31
N LYS A 57 -10.92 -19.73 -5.24
CA LYS A 57 -11.80 -20.79 -4.71
C LYS A 57 -12.77 -21.32 -5.77
N LYS A 58 -13.20 -20.48 -6.72
CA LYS A 58 -14.09 -20.89 -7.81
C LYS A 58 -13.36 -21.65 -8.92
N MET A 59 -12.07 -21.40 -9.14
CA MET A 59 -11.25 -22.11 -10.16
C MET A 59 -10.61 -23.40 -9.65
N SER A 60 -10.30 -23.53 -8.35
CA SER A 60 -9.64 -24.73 -7.80
C SER A 60 -10.60 -25.91 -7.53
N PHE A 61 -11.91 -25.77 -7.77
CA PHE A 61 -12.92 -26.82 -7.58
C PHE A 61 -13.27 -27.58 -8.88
N GLN A 62 -12.40 -27.54 -9.89
CA GLN A 62 -12.53 -28.30 -11.13
C GLN A 62 -11.33 -29.22 -11.32
#